data_AF-A0A3D5ZDU3-F1
#
_entry.id   AF-A0A3D5ZDU3-F1
#
_cell.length_a   1.000
_cell.length_b   1.000
_cell.length_c   1.000
_cell.angle_alpha   90.00
_cell.angle_beta   90.00
_cell.angle_gamma   90.00
#
_symmetry.space_group_name_H-M   'P 1'
#
loop_
_entity.id
_entity.type
_entity.pdbx_description
1 polymer ?
#
loop_
_entity_poly.entity_id
_entity_poly.type
_entity_poly.pdbx_seq_one_letter_code
_entity_poly.pdbx_strand_id
1 'polypeptide(L)'
;EGRPFEEYLADIPNSPELVSVSIEKRAEARYNAGLIYKEKLDDFENAVESFEVLVTEGEESTFHPVTHYQLYRTYLSKEQGGYANPFCETCNSAHWAAQTKSRYPDSEYTILIDNPEFQSIKEIREAEEVEAYEILFDKYRRALFNDVIQDATAVINNEEENHLLPKYYLIKALAIGEMSSMFGGDPEAYKSALEITVSNYKETEEGKTAQRYLDILSGKITKEEPKSRPNLYSFRSGMGHYVITLVPLEGGKVNKAQSDIANFNATFFKSSSLNVKTRVLGKEYQMIYVRDFENEDSAMNYYNAFKVNQNILGDLNQLNYYTFAISKSNFSALTKDRDPEKYNEFFQEKYLK
;
A
#
# COMPACT_ATOMS: atom_id res chain seq x y z
N GLU A 1 8.50 60.99 -13.54
CA GLU A 1 9.82 61.28 -12.93
C GLU A 1 10.32 60.01 -12.27
N GLY A 2 11.60 59.66 -12.46
CA GLY A 2 12.19 58.50 -11.78
C GLY A 2 12.34 58.78 -10.29
N ARG A 3 12.46 57.73 -9.47
CA ARG A 3 12.72 57.90 -8.03
C ARG A 3 14.08 58.58 -7.81
N PRO A 4 14.29 59.34 -6.72
CA PRO A 4 15.61 59.82 -6.30
C PRO A 4 16.61 58.67 -6.11
N PHE A 5 17.91 58.92 -6.31
CA PHE A 5 18.96 57.90 -6.17
C PHE A 5 18.95 57.26 -4.78
N GLU A 6 18.73 58.06 -3.74
CA GLU A 6 18.66 57.64 -2.35
C GLU A 6 17.48 56.70 -2.08
N GLU A 7 16.36 56.84 -2.81
CA GLU A 7 15.23 55.92 -2.71
C GLU A 7 15.52 54.56 -3.36
N TYR A 8 16.34 54.51 -4.41
CA TYR A 8 16.80 53.23 -4.97
C TYR A 8 17.78 52.51 -4.03
N LEU A 9 18.61 53.25 -3.29
CA LEU A 9 19.52 52.66 -2.30
C LEU A 9 18.80 52.09 -1.07
N ALA A 10 17.62 52.61 -0.74
CA ALA A 10 16.81 52.10 0.37
C ALA A 10 16.32 50.65 0.15
N ASP A 11 16.18 50.24 -1.12
CA ASP A 11 15.73 48.89 -1.50
C ASP A 11 16.90 47.89 -1.57
N ILE A 12 18.16 48.34 -1.42
CA ILE A 12 19.34 47.48 -1.44
C ILE A 12 19.63 46.97 -0.01
N PRO A 13 19.67 45.64 0.20
CA PRO A 13 20.09 45.06 1.47
C PRO A 13 21.45 45.60 1.92
N ASN A 14 21.51 46.28 3.07
CA ASN A 14 22.70 46.97 3.55
C ASN A 14 23.17 46.51 4.95
N SER A 15 22.49 45.53 5.54
CA SER A 15 22.92 44.81 6.75
C SER A 15 23.07 43.32 6.46
N PRO A 16 23.89 42.59 7.24
CA PRO A 16 24.02 41.14 7.09
C PRO A 16 22.68 40.38 7.13
N GLU A 17 21.76 40.82 8.00
CA GLU A 17 20.43 40.22 8.14
C GLU A 17 19.58 40.46 6.88
N LEU A 18 19.58 41.68 6.35
CA LEU A 18 18.85 42.00 5.13
C LEU A 18 19.43 41.25 3.92
N VAL A 19 20.76 41.07 3.87
CA VAL A 19 21.43 40.29 2.83
C VAL A 19 21.03 38.82 2.92
N SER A 20 21.03 38.23 4.12
CA SER A 20 20.57 36.85 4.36
C SER A 20 19.12 36.64 3.90
N VAL A 21 18.21 37.56 4.26
CA VAL A 21 16.81 37.54 3.77
C VAL A 21 16.74 37.65 2.24
N SER A 22 17.62 38.44 1.61
CA SER A 22 17.68 38.56 0.16
C SER A 22 18.17 37.27 -0.51
N ILE A 23 19.16 36.59 0.08
CA ILE A 23 19.64 35.28 -0.38
C ILE A 23 18.51 34.25 -0.36
N GLU A 24 17.80 34.12 0.75
CA GLU A 24 16.66 33.21 0.88
C GLU A 24 15.58 33.50 -0.16
N LYS A 25 15.19 34.77 -0.33
CA LYS A 25 14.19 35.15 -1.35
C LYS A 25 14.62 34.80 -2.78
N ARG A 26 15.89 35.00 -3.12
CA ARG A 26 16.42 34.65 -4.46
C ARG A 26 16.44 33.14 -4.66
N ALA A 27 16.82 32.39 -3.63
CA ALA A 27 16.83 30.93 -3.68
C ALA A 27 15.40 30.38 -3.79
N GLU A 28 14.47 30.87 -2.97
CA GLU A 28 13.04 30.53 -3.05
C GLU A 28 12.48 30.81 -4.45
N ALA A 29 12.75 31.98 -5.01
CA ALA A 29 12.26 32.37 -6.33
C ALA A 29 12.79 31.43 -7.44
N ARG A 30 14.07 31.07 -7.41
CA ARG A 30 14.68 30.13 -8.37
C ARG A 30 14.13 28.72 -8.20
N TYR A 31 14.00 28.24 -6.97
CA TYR A 31 13.40 26.94 -6.66
C TYR A 31 11.96 26.87 -7.19
N ASN A 32 11.15 27.89 -6.91
CA ASN A 32 9.77 27.96 -7.38
C ASN A 32 9.69 28.06 -8.91
N ALA A 33 10.61 28.77 -9.57
CA ALA A 33 10.68 28.79 -11.02
C ALA A 33 10.94 27.38 -11.59
N GLY A 34 11.90 26.65 -11.03
CA GLY A 34 12.19 25.28 -11.43
C GLY A 34 10.99 24.34 -11.22
N LEU A 35 10.27 24.47 -10.10
CA LEU A 35 9.03 23.72 -9.87
C LEU A 35 7.94 24.07 -10.88
N ILE A 36 7.76 25.35 -11.24
CA ILE A 36 6.77 25.76 -12.22
C ILE A 36 7.09 25.17 -13.60
N TYR A 37 8.35 25.27 -14.03
CA TYR A 37 8.77 24.66 -15.30
C TYR A 37 8.50 23.16 -15.33
N LYS A 38 8.88 22.46 -14.27
CA LYS A 38 8.71 21.01 -14.16
C LYS A 38 7.24 20.58 -14.07
N GLU A 39 6.50 21.11 -13.11
CA GLU A 39 5.19 20.56 -12.71
C GLU A 39 4.02 21.16 -13.51
N LYS A 40 4.19 22.37 -14.07
CA LYS A 40 3.10 23.06 -14.79
C LYS A 40 3.32 23.16 -16.28
N LEU A 41 4.57 23.10 -16.74
CA LEU A 41 4.93 23.33 -18.14
C LEU A 41 5.57 22.10 -18.80
N ASP A 42 5.85 21.04 -18.05
CA ASP A 42 6.60 19.85 -18.50
C ASP A 42 7.96 20.22 -19.15
N ASP A 43 8.53 21.35 -18.76
CA ASP A 43 9.75 21.93 -19.34
C ASP A 43 10.96 21.57 -18.46
N PHE A 44 11.45 20.35 -18.64
CA PHE A 44 12.54 19.81 -17.84
C PHE A 44 13.88 20.53 -18.06
N GLU A 45 14.10 21.15 -19.21
CA GLU A 45 15.35 21.86 -19.50
C GLU A 45 15.42 23.15 -18.67
N ASN A 46 14.39 24.00 -18.76
CA ASN A 46 14.33 25.23 -17.96
C ASN A 46 14.18 24.95 -16.45
N ALA A 47 13.57 23.83 -16.08
CA ALA A 47 13.54 23.38 -14.69
C ALA A 47 14.94 23.07 -14.16
N VAL A 48 15.69 22.23 -14.89
CA VAL A 48 17.07 21.86 -14.53
C VAL A 48 17.96 23.10 -14.48
N GLU A 49 17.90 23.99 -15.48
CA GLU A 49 18.67 25.23 -15.48
C GLU A 49 18.37 26.09 -14.24
N SER A 50 17.08 26.29 -13.91
CA SER A 50 16.68 27.08 -12.73
C SER A 50 17.21 26.49 -11.42
N PHE A 51 17.19 25.17 -11.29
CA PHE A 51 17.71 24.46 -10.12
C PHE A 51 19.24 24.47 -10.08
N GLU A 52 19.92 24.24 -11.21
CA GLU A 52 21.39 24.26 -11.30
C GLU A 52 21.92 25.64 -10.93
N VAL A 53 21.35 26.71 -11.48
CA VAL A 53 21.72 28.10 -11.12
C VAL A 53 21.57 28.36 -9.62
N LEU A 54 20.51 27.82 -8.97
CA LEU A 54 20.36 27.94 -7.53
C LEU A 54 21.53 27.28 -6.79
N VAL A 55 21.87 26.04 -7.12
CA VAL A 55 22.87 25.27 -6.35
C VAL A 55 24.32 25.57 -6.73
N THR A 56 24.59 26.13 -7.91
CA THR A 56 25.97 26.44 -8.35
C THR A 56 26.33 27.92 -8.23
N GLU A 57 25.38 28.83 -8.39
CA GLU A 57 25.62 30.28 -8.34
C GLU A 57 24.99 30.95 -7.11
N GLY A 58 24.08 30.27 -6.41
CA GLY A 58 23.48 30.75 -5.18
C GLY A 58 24.43 30.70 -3.98
N GLU A 59 24.21 31.60 -3.04
CA GLU A 59 24.74 31.47 -1.68
C GLU A 59 23.85 30.51 -0.89
N GLU A 60 24.44 29.69 -0.02
CA GLU A 60 23.76 28.64 0.75
C GLU A 60 22.48 29.15 1.42
N SER A 61 21.42 28.36 1.33
CA SER A 61 20.09 28.71 1.81
C SER A 61 19.28 27.48 2.18
N THR A 62 18.14 27.69 2.84
CA THR A 62 17.20 26.61 3.19
C THR A 62 16.67 25.82 1.97
N PHE A 63 16.76 26.38 0.77
CA PHE A 63 16.31 25.74 -0.48
C PHE A 63 17.37 24.87 -1.14
N HIS A 64 18.64 24.94 -0.75
CA HIS A 64 19.69 24.15 -1.42
C HIS A 64 19.52 22.63 -1.26
N PRO A 65 19.19 22.08 -0.06
CA PRO A 65 19.01 20.64 0.10
C PRO A 65 17.87 20.11 -0.78
N VAL A 66 16.70 20.77 -0.75
CA VAL A 66 15.55 20.37 -1.56
C VAL A 66 15.81 20.54 -3.05
N THR A 67 16.60 21.54 -3.45
CA THR A 67 16.95 21.75 -4.87
C THR A 67 17.89 20.67 -5.40
N HIS A 68 18.90 20.26 -4.63
CA HIS A 68 19.75 19.12 -5.00
C HIS A 68 18.91 17.83 -5.14
N TYR A 69 17.94 17.64 -4.24
CA TYR A 69 16.99 16.54 -4.36
C TYR A 69 16.09 16.64 -5.60
N GLN A 70 15.58 17.83 -5.94
CA GLN A 70 14.80 18.03 -7.18
C GLN A 70 15.62 17.72 -8.43
N LEU A 71 16.90 18.08 -8.45
CA LEU A 71 17.82 17.72 -9.54
C LEU A 71 17.98 16.21 -9.64
N TYR A 72 18.25 15.53 -8.53
CA TYR A 72 18.30 14.07 -8.47
C TYR A 72 17.02 13.44 -9.06
N ARG A 73 15.85 13.83 -8.57
CA ARG A 73 14.55 13.27 -9.00
C ARG A 73 14.27 13.55 -10.48
N THR A 74 14.65 14.73 -10.96
CA THR A 74 14.45 15.12 -12.36
C THR A 74 15.33 14.30 -13.29
N TYR A 75 16.62 14.17 -12.99
CA TYR A 75 17.53 13.34 -13.77
C TYR A 75 17.15 11.85 -13.70
N LEU A 76 16.77 11.33 -12.53
CA LEU A 76 16.32 9.95 -12.36
C LEU A 76 15.12 9.62 -13.27
N SER A 77 14.13 10.51 -13.30
CA SER A 77 12.94 10.37 -14.17
C SER A 77 13.34 10.37 -15.65
N LYS A 78 14.21 11.29 -16.07
CA LYS A 78 14.69 11.36 -17.45
C LYS A 78 15.44 10.08 -17.85
N GLU A 79 16.34 9.58 -16.99
CA GLU A 79 17.14 8.38 -17.22
C GLU A 79 16.29 7.11 -17.36
N GLN A 80 15.23 6.99 -16.55
CA GLN A 80 14.22 5.92 -16.73
C GLN A 80 13.53 5.98 -18.10
N GLY A 81 13.41 7.18 -18.67
CA GLY A 81 12.97 7.42 -20.05
C GLY A 81 14.04 7.20 -21.12
N GLY A 82 15.23 6.72 -20.75
CA GLY A 82 16.35 6.48 -21.68
C GLY A 82 17.19 7.72 -21.99
N TYR A 83 17.00 8.82 -21.26
CA TYR A 83 17.84 10.01 -21.40
C TYR A 83 19.26 9.74 -20.91
N ALA A 84 20.24 10.21 -21.67
CA ALA A 84 21.61 10.39 -21.23
C ALA A 84 22.03 11.81 -21.60
N ASN A 85 22.67 12.53 -20.68
CA ASN A 85 23.12 13.89 -20.93
C ASN A 85 24.27 13.88 -21.96
N PRO A 86 24.10 14.43 -23.17
CA PRO A 86 25.11 14.35 -24.23
C PRO A 86 26.31 15.27 -23.99
N PHE A 87 26.19 16.24 -23.07
CA PHE A 87 27.21 17.25 -22.81
C PHE A 87 27.98 17.00 -21.51
N CYS A 88 27.44 16.17 -20.60
CA CYS A 88 28.09 15.84 -19.34
C CYS A 88 27.70 14.44 -18.87
N GLU A 89 28.61 13.48 -19.06
CA GLU A 89 28.41 12.07 -18.67
C GLU A 89 28.17 11.90 -17.17
N THR A 90 28.79 12.75 -16.35
CA THR A 90 28.67 12.71 -14.89
C THR A 90 27.53 13.58 -14.35
N CYS A 91 26.85 14.40 -15.15
CA CYS A 91 25.76 15.25 -14.69
C CYS A 91 24.44 14.48 -14.79
N ASN A 92 24.28 13.52 -13.87
CA ASN A 92 23.24 12.51 -13.85
C ASN A 92 22.64 12.36 -12.44
N SER A 93 21.65 11.49 -12.26
CA SER A 93 20.98 11.29 -10.97
C SER A 93 21.97 10.88 -9.87
N ALA A 94 22.91 9.98 -10.16
CA ALA A 94 23.91 9.51 -9.20
C ALA A 94 24.82 10.64 -8.70
N HIS A 95 25.17 11.59 -9.56
CA HIS A 95 25.93 12.78 -9.15
C HIS A 95 25.17 13.65 -8.16
N TRP A 96 23.92 14.00 -8.48
CA TRP A 96 23.12 14.84 -7.58
C TRP A 96 22.81 14.13 -6.27
N ALA A 97 22.56 12.82 -6.30
CA ALA A 97 22.44 12.00 -5.10
C ALA A 97 23.69 12.06 -4.21
N ALA A 98 24.89 11.91 -4.81
CA ALA A 98 26.16 12.00 -4.09
C ALA A 98 26.40 13.40 -3.51
N GLN A 99 26.07 14.47 -4.24
CA GLN A 99 26.16 15.84 -3.74
C GLN A 99 25.23 16.05 -2.54
N THR A 100 23.96 15.63 -2.63
CA THR A 100 23.01 15.74 -1.50
C THR A 100 23.53 15.02 -0.27
N LYS A 101 23.99 13.77 -0.41
CA LYS A 101 24.51 12.97 0.71
C LYS A 101 25.79 13.55 1.31
N SER A 102 26.65 14.15 0.49
CA SER A 102 27.90 14.73 0.96
C SER A 102 27.71 16.08 1.66
N ARG A 103 26.78 16.91 1.19
CA ARG A 103 26.57 18.28 1.69
C ARG A 103 25.52 18.34 2.79
N TYR A 104 24.51 17.47 2.72
CA TYR A 104 23.34 17.46 3.59
C TYR A 104 23.10 16.05 4.17
N PRO A 105 24.10 15.42 4.82
CA PRO A 105 24.00 14.03 5.27
C PRO A 105 22.80 13.75 6.17
N ASP A 106 22.43 14.73 7.01
CA ASP A 106 21.34 14.63 7.98
C ASP A 106 19.97 15.11 7.44
N SER A 107 19.88 15.47 6.15
CA SER A 107 18.62 15.92 5.55
C SER A 107 17.68 14.75 5.25
N GLU A 108 16.37 14.96 5.34
CA GLU A 108 15.36 13.97 4.92
C GLU A 108 15.53 13.49 3.47
N TYR A 109 16.15 14.32 2.63
CA TYR A 109 16.38 13.99 1.22
C TYR A 109 17.39 12.85 1.03
N THR A 110 18.30 12.60 1.99
CA THR A 110 19.21 11.44 1.91
C THR A 110 18.44 10.15 2.07
N ILE A 111 17.46 10.12 2.99
CA ILE A 111 16.53 9.00 3.18
C ILE A 111 15.71 8.78 1.89
N LEU A 112 15.18 9.84 1.27
CA LEU A 112 14.42 9.72 0.02
C LEU A 112 15.28 9.28 -1.18
N ILE A 113 16.58 9.60 -1.18
CA ILE A 113 17.52 9.11 -2.19
C ILE A 113 17.76 7.61 -2.02
N ASP A 114 17.84 7.13 -0.77
CA ASP A 114 18.01 5.71 -0.46
C ASP A 114 16.75 4.87 -0.73
N ASN A 115 15.57 5.51 -0.78
CA ASN A 115 14.28 4.88 -1.03
C ASN A 115 13.56 5.55 -2.24
N PRO A 116 14.12 5.42 -3.47
CA PRO A 116 13.73 6.20 -4.65
C PRO A 116 12.30 5.94 -5.17
N GLU A 117 11.68 4.85 -4.76
CA GLU A 117 10.29 4.51 -5.04
C GLU A 117 9.29 5.42 -4.30
N PHE A 118 9.70 6.04 -3.19
CA PHE A 118 8.86 6.92 -2.39
C PHE A 118 9.01 8.39 -2.80
N GLN A 119 7.90 9.12 -2.70
CA GLN A 119 7.83 10.55 -3.01
C GLN A 119 8.07 11.42 -1.77
N SER A 120 7.78 10.90 -0.57
CA SER A 120 7.90 11.63 0.68
C SER A 120 8.20 10.71 1.86
N ILE A 121 8.78 11.28 2.94
CA ILE A 121 9.04 10.55 4.19
C ILE A 121 7.75 10.01 4.79
N LYS A 122 6.65 10.72 4.59
CA LYS A 122 5.32 10.28 5.00
C LYS A 122 4.95 8.94 4.35
N GLU A 123 5.20 8.76 3.05
CA GLU A 123 4.87 7.50 2.37
C GLU A 123 5.75 6.34 2.87
N ILE A 124 7.03 6.60 3.19
CA ILE A 124 7.91 5.60 3.82
C ILE A 124 7.33 5.17 5.17
N ARG A 125 7.00 6.15 6.03
CA ARG A 125 6.40 5.90 7.34
C ARG A 125 5.10 5.12 7.22
N GLU A 126 4.21 5.52 6.31
CA GLU A 126 2.94 4.82 6.08
C GLU A 126 3.15 3.38 5.61
N ALA A 127 4.16 3.11 4.76
CA ALA A 127 4.51 1.75 4.35
C ALA A 127 5.02 0.88 5.51
N GLU A 128 5.89 1.43 6.36
CA GLU A 128 6.37 0.75 7.57
C GLU A 128 5.23 0.46 8.56
N GLU A 129 4.29 1.41 8.72
CA GLU A 129 3.10 1.24 9.56
C GLU A 129 2.18 0.11 9.04
N VAL A 130 2.04 -0.02 7.71
CA VAL A 130 1.31 -1.12 7.06
C VAL A 130 1.99 -2.46 7.32
N GLU A 131 3.30 -2.56 7.10
CA GLU A 131 4.07 -3.79 7.35
C GLU A 131 3.95 -4.24 8.82
N ALA A 132 4.08 -3.30 9.76
CA ALA A 132 3.91 -3.58 11.18
C ALA A 132 2.50 -4.11 11.52
N TYR A 133 1.46 -3.53 10.89
CA TYR A 133 0.09 -4.01 11.07
C TYR A 133 -0.13 -5.41 10.48
N GLU A 134 0.48 -5.73 9.33
CA GLU A 134 0.39 -7.06 8.73
C GLU A 134 1.01 -8.13 9.64
N ILE A 135 2.14 -7.83 10.28
CA ILE A 135 2.77 -8.70 11.29
C ILE A 135 1.83 -8.91 12.48
N LEU A 136 1.20 -7.84 12.98
CA LEU A 136 0.21 -7.93 14.06
C LEU A 136 -1.00 -8.80 13.64
N PHE A 137 -1.46 -8.65 12.41
CA PHE A 137 -2.58 -9.41 11.89
C PHE A 137 -2.25 -10.91 11.72
N ASP A 138 -1.01 -11.27 11.36
CA ASP A 138 -0.56 -12.68 11.37
C ASP A 138 -0.64 -13.27 12.79
N LYS A 139 -0.22 -12.51 13.82
CA LYS A 139 -0.36 -12.94 15.22
C LYS A 139 -1.81 -13.20 15.60
N TYR A 140 -2.73 -12.32 15.18
CA TYR A 140 -4.17 -12.49 15.40
C TYR A 140 -4.68 -13.77 14.72
N ARG A 141 -4.32 -14.02 13.46
CA ARG A 141 -4.70 -15.24 12.73
C ARG A 141 -4.18 -16.52 13.37
N ARG A 142 -3.03 -16.44 14.04
CA ARG A 142 -2.42 -17.56 14.79
C ARG A 142 -2.93 -17.69 16.22
N ALA A 143 -4.00 -16.96 16.56
CA ALA A 143 -4.61 -16.93 17.89
C ALA A 143 -3.67 -16.48 19.02
N LEU A 144 -2.62 -15.71 18.70
CA LEU A 144 -1.72 -15.10 19.68
C LEU A 144 -2.32 -13.80 20.25
N PHE A 145 -3.54 -13.90 20.81
CA PHE A 145 -4.34 -12.73 21.13
C PHE A 145 -3.75 -11.84 22.24
N ASN A 146 -3.07 -12.43 23.22
CA ASN A 146 -2.41 -11.65 24.26
C ASN A 146 -1.30 -10.76 23.67
N ASP A 147 -0.52 -11.28 22.73
CA ASP A 147 0.52 -10.51 22.04
C ASP A 147 -0.11 -9.41 21.18
N VAL A 148 -1.21 -9.72 20.47
CA VAL A 148 -1.96 -8.73 19.69
C VAL A 148 -2.46 -7.58 20.56
N ILE A 149 -3.00 -7.88 21.73
CA ILE A 149 -3.49 -6.87 22.68
C ILE A 149 -2.34 -5.99 23.18
N GLN A 150 -1.20 -6.59 23.51
CA GLN A 150 -0.02 -5.86 24.01
C GLN A 150 0.55 -4.94 22.92
N ASP A 151 0.83 -5.48 21.74
CA ASP A 151 1.41 -4.75 20.63
C ASP A 151 0.48 -3.62 20.15
N ALA A 152 -0.82 -3.93 19.97
CA ALA A 152 -1.78 -2.90 19.58
C ALA A 152 -1.93 -1.80 20.63
N THR A 153 -1.84 -2.15 21.92
CA THR A 153 -1.85 -1.15 23.00
C THR A 153 -0.61 -0.25 22.95
N ALA A 154 0.55 -0.81 22.62
CA ALA A 154 1.78 -0.03 22.50
C ALA A 154 1.68 1.00 21.35
N VAL A 155 1.20 0.59 20.18
CA VAL A 155 1.00 1.51 19.03
C VAL A 155 -0.02 2.60 19.38
N ILE A 156 -1.19 2.21 19.90
CA ILE A 156 -2.26 3.14 20.27
C ILE A 156 -1.77 4.23 21.25
N ASN A 157 -0.88 3.88 22.18
CA ASN A 157 -0.43 4.80 23.22
C ASN A 157 0.77 5.67 22.81
N ASN A 158 1.55 5.25 21.81
CA ASN A 158 2.84 5.88 21.50
C ASN A 158 2.93 6.46 20.08
N GLU A 159 1.98 6.14 19.19
CA GLU A 159 2.03 6.52 17.77
C GLU A 159 0.75 7.29 17.35
N GLU A 160 0.56 8.50 17.89
CA GLU A 160 -0.65 9.31 17.65
C GLU A 160 -0.87 9.69 16.18
N GLU A 161 0.19 9.74 15.38
CA GLU A 161 0.13 10.05 13.94
C GLU A 161 -0.03 8.82 13.03
N ASN A 162 -0.10 7.62 13.60
CA ASN A 162 -0.19 6.38 12.83
C ASN A 162 -1.55 6.33 12.08
N HIS A 163 -1.49 6.22 10.75
CA HIS A 163 -2.69 6.32 9.92
C HIS A 163 -3.61 5.09 10.04
N LEU A 164 -3.13 4.01 10.66
CA LEU A 164 -3.85 2.76 10.89
C LEU A 164 -4.41 2.63 12.30
N LEU A 165 -4.35 3.66 13.15
CA LEU A 165 -4.92 3.62 14.50
C LEU A 165 -6.35 3.04 14.56
N PRO A 166 -7.32 3.39 13.68
CA PRO A 166 -8.64 2.76 13.69
C PRO A 166 -8.60 1.22 13.64
N LYS A 167 -7.66 0.66 12.84
CA LYS A 167 -7.45 -0.78 12.70
C LYS A 167 -6.83 -1.41 13.94
N TYR A 168 -5.91 -0.70 14.60
CA TYR A 168 -5.32 -1.14 15.86
C TYR A 168 -6.36 -1.20 16.99
N TYR A 169 -7.24 -0.20 17.09
CA TYR A 169 -8.33 -0.21 18.06
C TYR A 169 -9.30 -1.39 17.82
N LEU A 170 -9.68 -1.62 16.57
CA LEU A 170 -10.57 -2.73 16.23
C LEU A 170 -9.93 -4.09 16.49
N ILE A 171 -8.72 -4.35 15.99
CA ILE A 171 -8.07 -5.68 16.16
C ILE A 171 -7.80 -5.99 17.62
N LYS A 172 -7.46 -4.98 18.43
CA LYS A 172 -7.35 -5.11 19.89
C LYS A 172 -8.69 -5.51 20.52
N ALA A 173 -9.78 -4.84 20.15
CA ALA A 173 -11.11 -5.19 20.66
C ALA A 173 -11.48 -6.63 20.29
N LEU A 174 -11.25 -7.03 19.03
CA LEU A 174 -11.50 -8.40 18.56
C LEU A 174 -10.66 -9.43 19.32
N ALA A 175 -9.38 -9.17 19.54
CA ALA A 175 -8.50 -10.05 20.30
C ALA A 175 -8.95 -10.21 21.77
N ILE A 176 -9.42 -9.14 22.42
CA ILE A 176 -10.02 -9.19 23.75
C ILE A 176 -11.28 -10.09 23.74
N GLY A 177 -12.14 -9.94 22.73
CA GLY A 177 -13.34 -10.75 22.57
C GLY A 177 -13.03 -12.25 22.42
N GLU A 178 -12.04 -12.59 21.59
CA GLU A 178 -11.59 -13.98 21.40
C GLU A 178 -11.04 -14.57 22.71
N MET A 179 -10.20 -13.83 23.46
CA MET A 179 -9.71 -14.28 24.76
C MET A 179 -10.85 -14.50 25.76
N SER A 180 -11.78 -13.55 25.89
CA SER A 180 -12.93 -13.72 26.79
C SER A 180 -13.75 -14.96 26.41
N SER A 181 -13.95 -15.21 25.11
CA SER A 181 -14.67 -16.42 24.64
C SER A 181 -13.91 -17.71 24.95
N MET A 182 -12.58 -17.72 24.83
CA MET A 182 -11.76 -18.91 25.09
C MET A 182 -11.70 -19.31 26.56
N PHE A 183 -11.70 -18.33 27.46
CA PHE A 183 -11.53 -18.55 28.90
C PHE A 183 -12.81 -18.37 29.72
N GLY A 184 -13.96 -18.17 29.07
CA GLY A 184 -15.26 -18.00 29.73
C GLY A 184 -15.36 -16.71 30.56
N GLY A 185 -14.66 -15.67 30.14
CA GLY A 185 -14.62 -14.37 30.81
C GLY A 185 -15.83 -13.48 30.51
N ASP A 186 -16.02 -12.47 31.35
CA ASP A 186 -17.04 -11.42 31.16
C ASP A 186 -16.80 -10.66 29.84
N PRO A 187 -17.82 -10.48 28.96
CA PRO A 187 -17.70 -9.71 27.73
C PRO A 187 -17.51 -8.19 27.96
N GLU A 188 -17.57 -7.68 29.19
CA GLU A 188 -17.50 -6.23 29.45
C GLU A 188 -16.22 -5.59 28.92
N ALA A 189 -15.06 -6.24 29.03
CA ALA A 189 -13.80 -5.72 28.48
C ALA A 189 -13.83 -5.60 26.95
N TYR A 190 -14.46 -6.57 26.26
CA TYR A 190 -14.64 -6.54 24.82
C TYR A 190 -15.59 -5.41 24.41
N LYS A 191 -16.73 -5.31 25.10
CA LYS A 191 -17.72 -4.25 24.88
C LYS A 191 -17.11 -2.86 25.06
N SER A 192 -16.36 -2.65 26.15
CA SER A 192 -15.67 -1.39 26.42
C SER A 192 -14.67 -1.03 25.31
N ALA A 193 -13.89 -2.00 24.83
CA ALA A 193 -12.94 -1.77 23.74
C ALA A 193 -13.64 -1.39 22.41
N LEU A 194 -14.79 -2.01 22.11
CA LEU A 194 -15.61 -1.64 20.96
C LEU A 194 -16.20 -0.23 21.09
N GLU A 195 -16.71 0.14 22.27
CA GLU A 195 -17.25 1.48 22.54
C GLU A 195 -16.19 2.57 22.36
N ILE A 196 -14.97 2.33 22.82
CA ILE A 196 -13.82 3.23 22.59
C ILE A 196 -13.54 3.36 21.08
N THR A 197 -13.54 2.24 20.35
CA THR A 197 -13.31 2.25 18.89
C THR A 197 -14.35 3.09 18.16
N VAL A 198 -15.63 2.94 18.52
CA VAL A 198 -16.73 3.75 17.96
C VAL A 198 -16.58 5.22 18.33
N SER A 199 -16.27 5.51 19.59
CA SER A 199 -16.12 6.89 20.09
C SER A 199 -15.03 7.64 19.34
N ASN A 200 -13.89 6.98 19.07
CA ASN A 200 -12.75 7.61 18.43
C ASN A 200 -12.84 7.65 16.90
N TYR A 201 -13.49 6.64 16.28
CA TYR A 201 -13.42 6.44 14.83
C TYR A 201 -14.77 6.16 14.17
N LYS A 202 -15.87 6.72 14.70
CA LYS A 202 -17.26 6.45 14.27
C LYS A 202 -17.49 6.39 12.75
N GLU A 203 -16.87 7.31 12.00
CA GLU A 203 -17.11 7.47 10.56
C GLU A 203 -16.25 6.53 9.68
N THR A 204 -15.24 5.89 10.27
CA THR A 204 -14.38 4.89 9.59
C THR A 204 -15.10 3.56 9.42
N GLU A 205 -14.57 2.68 8.57
CA GLU A 205 -15.11 1.33 8.42
C GLU A 205 -14.92 0.50 9.70
N GLU A 206 -13.83 0.75 10.44
CA GLU A 206 -13.52 0.09 11.71
C GLU A 206 -14.50 0.51 12.81
N GLY A 207 -14.84 1.80 12.90
CA GLY A 207 -15.86 2.31 13.83
C GLY A 207 -17.24 1.76 13.52
N LYS A 208 -17.65 1.73 12.24
CA LYS A 208 -18.93 1.10 11.83
C LYS A 208 -18.95 -0.40 12.15
N THR A 209 -17.82 -1.07 11.96
CA THR A 209 -17.66 -2.49 12.29
C THR A 209 -17.77 -2.72 13.80
N ALA A 210 -17.12 -1.88 14.62
CA ALA A 210 -17.21 -1.96 16.06
C ALA A 210 -18.65 -1.72 16.58
N GLN A 211 -19.34 -0.72 16.01
CA GLN A 211 -20.74 -0.45 16.32
C GLN A 211 -21.63 -1.65 16.03
N ARG A 212 -21.38 -2.32 14.89
CA ARG A 212 -22.13 -3.53 14.53
C ARG A 212 -21.92 -4.67 15.52
N TYR A 213 -20.70 -4.86 16.04
CA TYR A 213 -20.47 -5.84 17.11
C TYR A 213 -21.22 -5.49 18.39
N LEU A 214 -21.28 -4.22 18.78
CA LEU A 214 -22.08 -3.76 19.93
C LEU A 214 -23.58 -4.01 19.74
N ASP A 215 -24.10 -3.80 18.54
CA ASP A 215 -25.50 -4.06 18.23
C ASP A 215 -25.84 -5.56 18.29
N ILE A 216 -24.90 -6.43 17.91
CA ILE A 216 -25.02 -7.89 18.09
C ILE A 216 -24.99 -8.26 19.58
N LEU A 217 -24.04 -7.72 20.35
CA LEU A 217 -23.90 -8.01 21.79
C LEU A 217 -25.12 -7.57 22.60
N SER A 218 -25.75 -6.46 22.20
CA SER A 218 -26.97 -5.95 22.84
C SER A 218 -28.26 -6.66 22.39
N GLY A 219 -28.18 -7.60 21.45
CA GLY A 219 -29.34 -8.30 20.89
C GLY A 219 -30.26 -7.43 20.03
N LYS A 220 -29.87 -6.18 19.72
CA LYS A 220 -30.56 -5.32 18.75
C LYS A 220 -30.54 -5.95 17.35
N ILE A 221 -29.47 -6.68 17.07
CA ILE A 221 -29.28 -7.47 15.86
C ILE A 221 -29.09 -8.92 16.34
N THR A 222 -29.93 -9.84 15.88
CA THR A 222 -29.67 -11.28 16.03
C THR A 222 -28.35 -11.63 15.32
N LYS A 223 -27.69 -12.74 15.67
CA LYS A 223 -26.50 -13.28 14.96
C LYS A 223 -26.81 -13.70 13.50
N GLU A 224 -27.65 -12.94 12.79
CA GLU A 224 -27.73 -12.94 11.34
C GLU A 224 -26.40 -12.43 10.80
N GLU A 225 -25.79 -13.27 9.95
CA GLU A 225 -24.64 -12.94 9.11
C GLU A 225 -24.81 -11.54 8.49
N PRO A 226 -23.70 -10.80 8.26
CA PRO A 226 -23.75 -9.47 7.66
C PRO A 226 -24.79 -9.38 6.57
N LYS A 227 -25.85 -8.59 6.80
CA LYS A 227 -26.73 -8.19 5.70
C LYS A 227 -25.82 -7.58 4.66
N SER A 228 -25.74 -8.29 3.55
CA SER A 228 -24.85 -8.06 2.43
C SER A 228 -24.67 -6.57 2.17
N ARG A 229 -23.41 -6.10 2.21
CA ARG A 229 -22.97 -5.15 1.18
C ARG A 229 -23.44 -5.76 -0.14
N PRO A 230 -24.21 -5.05 -0.98
CA PRO A 230 -25.18 -5.59 -1.93
C PRO A 230 -24.69 -6.90 -2.57
N ASN A 231 -25.48 -7.98 -2.44
CA ASN A 231 -25.16 -9.36 -2.87
C ASN A 231 -24.66 -9.41 -4.33
N LEU A 232 -23.38 -9.13 -4.49
CA LEU A 232 -22.67 -9.21 -5.75
C LEU A 232 -22.38 -10.68 -6.09
N TYR A 233 -22.15 -11.49 -5.05
CA TYR A 233 -21.87 -12.92 -5.13
C TYR A 233 -23.04 -13.72 -4.59
N SER A 234 -23.30 -14.88 -5.20
CA SER A 234 -24.36 -15.80 -4.78
C SER A 234 -23.89 -17.24 -4.88
N PHE A 235 -24.31 -18.09 -3.94
CA PHE A 235 -23.98 -19.51 -3.95
C PHE A 235 -25.18 -20.29 -4.52
N ARG A 236 -24.92 -21.11 -5.54
CA ARG A 236 -25.90 -22.01 -6.14
C ARG A 236 -25.20 -23.32 -6.46
N SER A 237 -25.73 -24.40 -5.90
CA SER A 237 -25.23 -25.76 -6.11
C SER A 237 -25.44 -26.22 -7.56
N GLY A 238 -24.54 -27.07 -8.06
CA GLY A 238 -24.59 -27.68 -9.39
C GLY A 238 -24.19 -26.73 -10.53
N MET A 239 -23.65 -25.55 -10.23
CA MET A 239 -23.21 -24.59 -11.24
C MET A 239 -21.78 -24.89 -11.69
N GLY A 240 -21.45 -24.66 -12.96
CA GLY A 240 -20.05 -24.76 -13.40
C GLY A 240 -19.13 -23.80 -12.64
N HIS A 241 -17.98 -24.30 -12.21
CA HIS A 241 -17.00 -23.59 -11.37
C HIS A 241 -15.65 -23.45 -12.06
N TYR A 242 -14.87 -22.48 -11.56
CA TYR A 242 -13.45 -22.32 -11.77
C TYR A 242 -12.73 -22.42 -10.43
N VAL A 243 -11.43 -22.71 -10.46
CA VAL A 243 -10.54 -22.46 -9.32
C VAL A 243 -9.57 -21.38 -9.71
N ILE A 244 -9.44 -20.38 -8.85
CA ILE A 244 -8.65 -19.18 -9.11
C ILE A 244 -7.54 -19.08 -8.10
N THR A 245 -6.35 -18.77 -8.58
CA THR A 245 -5.19 -18.35 -7.81
C THR A 245 -4.86 -16.90 -8.17
N LEU A 246 -4.91 -16.01 -7.19
CA LEU A 246 -4.55 -14.59 -7.36
C LEU A 246 -3.14 -14.40 -6.84
N VAL A 247 -2.24 -14.00 -7.74
CA VAL A 247 -0.84 -13.75 -7.44
C VAL A 247 -0.62 -12.24 -7.52
N PRO A 248 -0.05 -11.60 -6.49
CA PRO A 248 0.34 -10.19 -6.57
C PRO A 248 1.22 -9.94 -7.80
N LEU A 249 1.00 -8.81 -8.49
CA LEU A 249 1.85 -8.39 -9.61
C LEU A 249 3.24 -7.96 -9.12
N GLU A 250 3.31 -7.48 -7.88
CA GLU A 250 4.54 -7.20 -7.16
C GLU A 250 5.37 -8.47 -7.00
N GLY A 251 6.65 -8.42 -7.41
CA GLY A 251 7.57 -9.55 -7.40
C GLY A 251 7.71 -10.34 -8.72
N GLY A 252 6.92 -10.05 -9.77
CA GLY A 252 7.24 -10.43 -11.16
C GLY A 252 7.28 -11.93 -11.52
N LYS A 253 6.87 -12.84 -10.61
CA LYS A 253 6.98 -14.30 -10.78
C LYS A 253 5.74 -14.99 -11.37
N VAL A 254 4.85 -14.25 -12.02
CA VAL A 254 3.55 -14.75 -12.54
C VAL A 254 3.70 -15.95 -13.49
N ASN A 255 4.69 -15.93 -14.40
CA ASN A 255 4.90 -17.01 -15.37
C ASN A 255 5.33 -18.32 -14.68
N LYS A 256 6.04 -18.22 -13.55
CA LYS A 256 6.43 -19.37 -12.74
C LYS A 256 5.24 -19.94 -11.99
N ALA A 257 4.43 -19.09 -11.35
CA ALA A 257 3.17 -19.49 -10.73
C ALA A 257 2.25 -20.25 -11.69
N GLN A 258 2.14 -19.81 -12.94
CA GLN A 258 1.37 -20.53 -13.97
C GLN A 258 1.97 -21.91 -14.28
N SER A 259 3.30 -22.00 -14.35
CA SER A 259 4.02 -23.25 -14.61
C SER A 259 3.85 -24.25 -13.46
N ASP A 260 3.91 -23.78 -12.21
CA ASP A 260 3.71 -24.60 -11.01
C ASP A 260 2.28 -25.16 -10.96
N ILE A 261 1.27 -24.33 -11.28
CA ILE A 261 -0.13 -24.78 -11.37
C ILE A 261 -0.32 -25.79 -12.52
N ALA A 262 0.33 -25.58 -13.67
CA ALA A 262 0.27 -26.53 -14.79
C ALA A 262 0.90 -27.89 -14.42
N ASN A 263 2.04 -27.88 -13.70
CA ASN A 263 2.69 -29.09 -13.21
C ASN A 263 1.85 -29.83 -12.17
N PHE A 264 1.19 -29.10 -11.26
CA PHE A 264 0.22 -29.65 -10.32
C PHE A 264 -0.91 -30.37 -11.07
N ASN A 265 -1.51 -29.71 -12.09
CA ASN A 265 -2.58 -30.30 -12.90
C ASN A 265 -2.12 -31.56 -13.63
N ALA A 266 -0.94 -31.51 -14.23
CA ALA A 266 -0.33 -32.65 -14.91
C ALA A 266 0.03 -33.79 -13.97
N THR A 267 0.08 -33.58 -12.65
CA THR A 267 0.39 -34.63 -11.67
C THR A 267 -0.88 -35.23 -11.09
N PHE A 268 -1.80 -34.39 -10.61
CA PHE A 268 -2.97 -34.82 -9.83
C PHE A 268 -4.28 -34.91 -10.64
N PHE A 269 -4.35 -34.26 -11.80
CA PHE A 269 -5.58 -34.12 -12.60
C PHE A 269 -5.39 -34.49 -14.07
N LYS A 270 -4.51 -35.46 -14.37
CA LYS A 270 -4.14 -35.91 -15.73
C LYS A 270 -5.33 -36.24 -16.62
N SER A 271 -6.37 -36.86 -16.05
CA SER A 271 -7.56 -37.30 -16.78
C SER A 271 -8.58 -36.19 -17.05
N SER A 272 -8.40 -35.01 -16.45
CA SER A 272 -9.44 -33.97 -16.40
C SER A 272 -9.32 -32.88 -17.47
N SER A 273 -8.35 -32.99 -18.40
CA SER A 273 -8.14 -32.02 -19.51
C SER A 273 -8.25 -30.54 -19.08
N LEU A 274 -7.70 -30.21 -17.92
CA LEU A 274 -7.88 -28.89 -17.29
C LEU A 274 -7.14 -27.80 -18.06
N ASN A 275 -7.84 -26.71 -18.35
CA ASN A 275 -7.29 -25.54 -19.04
C ASN A 275 -6.94 -24.44 -18.04
N VAL A 276 -5.67 -24.06 -17.99
CA VAL A 276 -5.17 -22.93 -17.20
C VAL A 276 -5.18 -21.69 -18.07
N LYS A 277 -5.80 -20.61 -17.60
CA LYS A 277 -5.77 -19.31 -18.25
C LYS A 277 -5.27 -18.26 -17.27
N THR A 278 -4.77 -17.16 -17.80
CA THR A 278 -4.29 -16.02 -17.01
C THR A 278 -4.98 -14.74 -17.46
N ARG A 279 -5.20 -13.81 -16.53
CA ARG A 279 -5.77 -12.49 -16.80
C ARG A 279 -5.38 -11.55 -15.66
N VAL A 280 -5.15 -10.28 -15.96
CA VAL A 280 -4.98 -9.24 -14.93
C VAL A 280 -6.32 -8.94 -14.24
N LEU A 281 -6.30 -8.82 -12.91
CA LEU A 281 -7.43 -8.35 -12.09
C LEU A 281 -7.03 -7.05 -11.38
N GLY A 282 -7.58 -5.92 -11.85
CA GLY A 282 -7.23 -4.61 -11.31
C GLY A 282 -5.81 -4.19 -11.63
N LYS A 283 -5.12 -3.56 -10.67
CA LYS A 283 -3.70 -3.15 -10.77
C LYS A 283 -2.77 -3.97 -9.87
N GLU A 284 -3.34 -4.85 -9.05
CA GLU A 284 -2.64 -5.49 -7.92
C GLU A 284 -2.37 -6.97 -8.18
N TYR A 285 -3.25 -7.66 -8.92
CA TYR A 285 -3.20 -9.12 -9.04
C TYR A 285 -3.16 -9.60 -10.49
N GLN A 286 -2.34 -10.62 -10.74
CA GLN A 286 -2.58 -11.56 -11.83
C GLN A 286 -3.48 -12.69 -11.33
N MET A 287 -4.58 -12.91 -12.04
CA MET A 287 -5.47 -14.03 -11.85
C MET A 287 -5.09 -15.20 -12.76
N ILE A 288 -4.72 -16.33 -12.16
CA ILE A 288 -4.53 -17.62 -12.84
C ILE A 288 -5.75 -18.47 -12.51
N TYR A 289 -6.49 -18.93 -13.52
CA TYR A 289 -7.74 -19.64 -13.29
C TYR A 289 -7.83 -20.92 -14.12
N VAL A 290 -8.18 -21.99 -13.43
CA VAL A 290 -8.41 -23.32 -13.98
C VAL A 290 -9.90 -23.47 -14.25
N ARG A 291 -10.25 -23.79 -15.49
CA ARG A 291 -11.63 -23.73 -15.97
C ARG A 291 -12.33 -25.09 -15.98
N ASP A 292 -13.66 -24.99 -16.10
CA ASP A 292 -14.57 -26.04 -16.54
C ASP A 292 -14.75 -27.21 -15.56
N PHE A 293 -14.72 -26.91 -14.26
CA PHE A 293 -15.27 -27.80 -13.25
C PHE A 293 -16.79 -27.86 -13.37
N GLU A 294 -17.36 -29.06 -13.34
CA GLU A 294 -18.80 -29.29 -13.58
C GLU A 294 -19.66 -28.64 -12.49
N ASN A 295 -19.20 -28.69 -11.25
CA ASN A 295 -19.89 -28.23 -10.05
C ASN A 295 -18.90 -27.81 -8.95
N GLU A 296 -19.43 -27.27 -7.85
CA GLU A 296 -18.69 -26.89 -6.65
C GLU A 296 -17.86 -28.05 -6.08
N ASP A 297 -18.39 -29.28 -6.05
CA ASP A 297 -17.68 -30.42 -5.48
C ASP A 297 -16.39 -30.72 -6.25
N SER A 298 -16.47 -30.75 -7.58
CA SER A 298 -15.29 -30.97 -8.43
C SER A 298 -14.24 -29.86 -8.29
N ALA A 299 -14.67 -28.60 -8.14
CA ALA A 299 -13.78 -27.47 -7.90
C ALA A 299 -13.18 -27.48 -6.48
N MET A 300 -13.96 -27.88 -5.49
CA MET A 300 -13.52 -27.98 -4.10
C MET A 300 -12.57 -29.16 -3.89
N ASN A 301 -12.77 -30.28 -4.60
CA ASN A 301 -11.83 -31.38 -4.63
C ASN A 301 -10.46 -30.92 -5.18
N TYR A 302 -10.48 -30.13 -6.26
CA TYR A 302 -9.28 -29.50 -6.77
C TYR A 302 -8.64 -28.56 -5.74
N TYR A 303 -9.43 -27.64 -5.16
CA TYR A 303 -8.96 -26.69 -4.15
C TYR A 303 -8.32 -27.40 -2.95
N ASN A 304 -8.94 -28.45 -2.44
CA ASN A 304 -8.41 -29.22 -1.31
C ASN A 304 -7.12 -29.95 -1.68
N ALA A 305 -7.06 -30.58 -2.85
CA ALA A 305 -5.82 -31.18 -3.34
C ALA A 305 -4.70 -30.14 -3.49
N PHE A 306 -5.03 -28.94 -3.96
CA PHE A 306 -4.10 -27.83 -4.11
C PHE A 306 -3.57 -27.35 -2.75
N LYS A 307 -4.44 -27.28 -1.73
CA LYS A 307 -4.06 -26.88 -0.37
C LYS A 307 -3.22 -27.92 0.37
N VAL A 308 -3.44 -29.21 0.12
CA VAL A 308 -2.71 -30.31 0.79
C VAL A 308 -1.33 -30.55 0.17
N ASN A 309 -1.20 -30.44 -1.16
CA ASN A 309 0.02 -30.80 -1.88
C ASN A 309 0.89 -29.57 -2.18
N GLN A 310 1.12 -28.70 -1.19
CA GLN A 310 1.89 -27.47 -1.39
C GLN A 310 3.34 -27.74 -1.83
N ASN A 311 3.93 -28.87 -1.44
CA ASN A 311 5.29 -29.27 -1.80
C ASN A 311 5.59 -29.25 -3.33
N ILE A 312 4.59 -29.45 -4.19
CA ILE A 312 4.76 -29.40 -5.65
C ILE A 312 4.60 -27.99 -6.24
N LEU A 313 4.07 -27.05 -5.45
CA LEU A 313 3.78 -25.69 -5.89
C LEU A 313 5.02 -24.78 -5.88
N GLY A 314 6.18 -25.28 -5.47
CA GLY A 314 7.48 -24.64 -5.71
C GLY A 314 7.53 -23.16 -5.30
N ASP A 315 7.80 -22.31 -6.28
CA ASP A 315 7.96 -20.86 -6.11
C ASP A 315 6.63 -20.16 -5.79
N LEU A 316 5.49 -20.75 -6.15
CA LEU A 316 4.17 -20.20 -5.80
C LEU A 316 4.00 -20.09 -4.27
N ASN A 317 4.55 -21.01 -3.48
CA ASN A 317 4.43 -20.95 -2.02
C ASN A 317 5.20 -19.78 -1.38
N GLN A 318 6.13 -19.17 -2.12
CA GLN A 318 6.85 -17.98 -1.67
C GLN A 318 6.06 -16.69 -1.95
N LEU A 319 4.90 -16.80 -2.61
CA LEU A 319 4.05 -15.66 -2.97
C LEU A 319 2.86 -15.60 -2.01
N ASN A 320 2.44 -14.38 -1.66
CA ASN A 320 1.22 -14.16 -0.87
C ASN A 320 -0.02 -14.29 -1.77
N TYR A 321 -0.35 -15.51 -2.19
CA TYR A 321 -1.43 -15.77 -3.12
C TYR A 321 -2.74 -16.16 -2.42
N TYR A 322 -3.86 -15.71 -2.99
CA TYR A 322 -5.18 -16.24 -2.63
C TYR A 322 -5.53 -17.39 -3.56
N THR A 323 -6.24 -18.41 -3.06
CA THR A 323 -6.84 -19.41 -3.92
C THR A 323 -8.24 -19.74 -3.43
N PHE A 324 -9.20 -19.85 -4.34
CA PHE A 324 -10.60 -20.15 -4.02
C PHE A 324 -11.33 -20.78 -5.22
N ALA A 325 -12.37 -21.56 -4.93
CA ALA A 325 -13.32 -21.99 -5.95
C ALA A 325 -14.38 -20.91 -6.20
N ILE A 326 -14.87 -20.80 -7.44
CA ILE A 326 -15.80 -19.73 -7.83
C ILE A 326 -16.70 -20.14 -8.98
N SER A 327 -18.00 -19.88 -8.84
CA SER A 327 -18.98 -20.13 -9.90
C SER A 327 -18.76 -19.19 -11.10
N LYS A 328 -19.19 -19.59 -12.29
CA LYS A 328 -19.11 -18.75 -13.49
C LYS A 328 -19.79 -17.37 -13.30
N SER A 329 -20.90 -17.31 -12.57
CA SER A 329 -21.60 -16.06 -12.26
C SER A 329 -20.79 -15.16 -11.32
N ASN A 330 -20.24 -15.73 -10.25
CA ASN A 330 -19.43 -14.96 -9.30
C ASN A 330 -18.10 -14.53 -9.91
N PHE A 331 -17.53 -15.31 -10.83
CA PHE A 331 -16.35 -14.92 -11.59
C PHE A 331 -16.61 -13.66 -12.44
N SER A 332 -17.76 -13.62 -13.12
CA SER A 332 -18.15 -12.41 -13.86
C SER A 332 -18.36 -11.21 -12.95
N ALA A 333 -18.77 -11.43 -11.71
CA ALA A 333 -18.97 -10.38 -10.72
C ALA A 333 -17.63 -9.89 -10.16
N LEU A 334 -16.71 -10.80 -9.83
CA LEU A 334 -15.37 -10.53 -9.32
C LEU A 334 -14.53 -9.74 -10.33
N THR A 335 -14.60 -10.13 -11.60
CA THR A 335 -13.86 -9.41 -12.65
C THR A 335 -14.38 -8.00 -12.93
N LYS A 336 -15.62 -7.69 -12.52
CA LYS A 336 -16.20 -6.34 -12.57
C LYS A 336 -15.86 -5.51 -11.34
N ASP A 337 -16.01 -6.10 -10.16
CA ASP A 337 -15.81 -5.45 -8.85
C ASP A 337 -14.33 -5.24 -8.52
N ARG A 338 -13.47 -6.17 -8.96
CA ARG A 338 -12.01 -6.16 -8.76
C ARG A 338 -11.59 -6.15 -7.29
N ASP A 339 -12.46 -6.60 -6.41
CA ASP A 339 -12.24 -6.73 -4.97
C ASP A 339 -12.17 -8.24 -4.62
N PRO A 340 -10.96 -8.82 -4.57
CA PRO A 340 -10.78 -10.24 -4.28
C PRO A 340 -10.95 -10.58 -2.80
N GLU A 341 -10.73 -9.64 -1.90
CA GLU A 341 -10.88 -9.83 -0.45
C GLU A 341 -12.34 -10.10 -0.11
N LYS A 342 -13.24 -9.30 -0.67
CA LYS A 342 -14.69 -9.47 -0.55
C LYS A 342 -15.18 -10.80 -1.11
N TYR A 343 -14.58 -11.30 -2.20
CA TYR A 343 -14.91 -12.65 -2.68
C TYR A 343 -14.36 -13.74 -1.75
N ASN A 344 -13.15 -13.56 -1.21
CA ASN A 344 -12.56 -14.49 -0.27
C ASN A 344 -13.43 -14.63 0.99
N GLU A 345 -13.95 -13.53 1.54
CA GLU A 345 -14.92 -13.57 2.65
C GLU A 345 -16.15 -14.44 2.32
N PHE A 346 -16.77 -14.19 1.15
CA PHE A 346 -17.90 -15.00 0.67
C PHE A 346 -17.53 -16.47 0.47
N PHE A 347 -16.33 -16.76 -0.04
CA PHE A 347 -15.85 -18.13 -0.24
C PHE A 347 -15.65 -18.86 1.09
N GLN A 348 -15.00 -18.22 2.08
CA GLN A 348 -14.84 -18.79 3.41
C GLN A 348 -16.20 -19.11 4.04
N GLU A 349 -17.18 -18.20 3.89
CA GLU A 349 -18.51 -18.37 4.48
C GLU A 349 -19.35 -19.46 3.80
N LYS A 350 -19.31 -19.56 2.47
CA LYS A 350 -20.22 -20.43 1.71
C LYS A 350 -19.64 -21.75 1.21
N TYR A 351 -18.31 -21.88 1.16
CA TYR A 351 -17.64 -23.10 0.66
C TYR A 351 -16.81 -23.83 1.74
N LEU A 352 -16.40 -23.14 2.81
CA LEU A 352 -15.48 -23.70 3.82
C LEU A 352 -16.07 -23.83 5.23
N LYS A 353 -17.26 -23.26 5.47
CA LYS A 353 -18.12 -23.63 6.61
C LYS A 353 -18.93 -24.87 6.26
#